data_AF-A0A0R3QIX8-F1
#
_entry.id   AF-A0A0R3QIX8-F1
#
_cell.length_a   1.000
_cell.length_b   1.000
_cell.length_c   1.000
_cell.angle_alpha   90.00
_cell.angle_beta   90.00
_cell.angle_gamma   90.00
#
_symmetry.space_group_name_H-M   'P 1'
#
loop_
_entity.id
_entity.type
_entity.pdbx_description
1 polymer ?
#
loop_
_entity_poly.entity_id
_entity_poly.type
_entity_poly.pdbx_seq_one_letter_code
_entity_poly.pdbx_strand_id
1 'polypeptide(L)'
;MPPQIRITSSEQKKISFSTALCRTIGNDLSQKSSIKNKNPSQRNPQLKPPSKKAINEALHQCLQITRERDYTNYVAGLVMPSEIQPALFTLLAFNVELAIVRDQVVRNSGVSGIYRLQFWKDALDVLYGQAKGPLP
;
A
#
# COMPACT_ATOMS: atom_id res chain seq x y z
N MET A 1 -46.75 -25.01 -23.38
CA MET A 1 -46.78 -24.70 -21.94
C MET A 1 -46.12 -25.86 -21.21
N PRO A 2 -44.82 -25.72 -20.84
CA PRO A 2 -44.40 -25.12 -19.57
C PRO A 2 -43.07 -24.31 -19.70
N PRO A 3 -42.41 -23.88 -18.60
CA PRO A 3 -42.58 -22.59 -17.91
C PRO A 3 -41.50 -21.55 -18.25
N GLN A 4 -41.89 -20.27 -18.13
CA GLN A 4 -41.07 -19.09 -18.36
C GLN A 4 -39.94 -18.95 -17.31
N ILE A 5 -38.70 -18.76 -17.78
CA ILE A 5 -37.54 -18.47 -16.92
C ILE A 5 -37.63 -17.00 -16.49
N ARG A 6 -37.91 -16.80 -15.20
CA ARG A 6 -37.99 -15.50 -14.53
C ARG A 6 -36.58 -14.97 -14.27
N ILE A 7 -36.13 -13.99 -15.06
CA ILE A 7 -34.88 -13.27 -14.79
C ILE A 7 -35.11 -12.36 -13.57
N THR A 8 -34.55 -12.72 -12.42
CA THR A 8 -34.55 -11.85 -11.24
C THR A 8 -33.44 -10.80 -11.40
N SER A 9 -33.86 -9.55 -11.50
CA SER A 9 -33.04 -8.33 -11.42
C SER A 9 -32.06 -8.38 -10.25
N SER A 10 -30.75 -8.47 -10.52
CA SER A 10 -29.71 -8.26 -9.51
C SER A 10 -29.50 -6.76 -9.32
N GLU A 11 -29.77 -6.26 -8.11
CA GLU A 11 -29.49 -4.87 -7.71
C GLU A 11 -28.03 -4.49 -8.01
N GLN A 12 -27.87 -3.47 -8.86
CA GLN A 12 -26.61 -2.77 -9.03
C GLN A 12 -26.34 -1.93 -7.78
N LYS A 13 -25.51 -2.45 -6.86
CA LYS A 13 -24.96 -1.65 -5.77
C LYS A 13 -23.92 -0.69 -6.36
N LYS A 14 -24.35 0.53 -6.71
CA LYS A 14 -23.47 1.66 -7.00
C LYS A 14 -22.59 1.92 -5.77
N ILE A 15 -21.34 1.47 -5.80
CA ILE A 15 -20.36 1.87 -4.80
C ILE A 15 -19.90 3.26 -5.18
N SER A 16 -20.53 4.25 -4.56
CA SER A 16 -20.14 5.64 -4.57
C SER A 16 -18.81 5.78 -3.82
N PHE A 17 -17.69 5.72 -4.54
CA PHE A 17 -16.39 6.11 -4.00
C PHE A 17 -16.31 7.64 -3.98
N SER A 18 -16.94 8.25 -2.98
CA SER A 18 -16.76 9.68 -2.74
C SER A 18 -16.86 9.98 -1.25
N THR A 19 -15.82 10.65 -0.77
CA THR A 19 -15.80 11.51 0.43
C THR A 19 -15.69 10.82 1.79
N ALA A 20 -14.49 10.37 2.16
CA ALA A 20 -14.14 10.18 3.59
C ALA A 20 -12.63 10.16 3.89
N LEU A 21 -11.81 11.02 3.28
CA LEU A 21 -10.42 11.18 3.76
C LEU A 21 -10.00 12.64 3.89
N CYS A 22 -10.79 13.41 4.65
CA CYS A 22 -10.32 14.60 5.35
C CYS A 22 -11.10 14.72 6.66
N ARG A 23 -10.54 14.21 7.76
CA ARG A 23 -10.85 14.78 9.07
C ARG A 23 -9.71 14.56 10.07
N THR A 24 -9.12 15.69 10.44
CA THR A 24 -8.25 15.96 11.58
C THR A 24 -8.94 15.70 12.92
N ILE A 25 -8.23 15.11 13.88
CA ILE A 25 -8.44 15.24 15.35
C ILE A 25 -7.02 15.13 15.95
N GLY A 26 -6.46 16.11 16.67
CA GLY A 26 -7.06 16.88 17.75
C GLY A 26 -6.61 16.27 19.09
N ASN A 27 -5.96 17.08 19.93
CA ASN A 27 -5.24 16.70 21.14
C ASN A 27 -6.11 16.14 22.28
N ASP A 28 -5.40 15.58 23.27
CA ASP A 28 -5.72 15.34 24.68
C ASP A 28 -6.57 14.12 25.07
N LEU A 29 -5.89 13.10 25.62
CA LEU A 29 -6.31 12.52 26.90
C LEU A 29 -5.12 11.91 27.66
N SER A 30 -4.73 12.62 28.72
CA SER A 30 -3.91 12.12 29.82
C SER A 30 -4.64 11.00 30.57
N GLN A 31 -4.06 9.81 30.62
CA GLN A 31 -4.24 8.89 31.75
C GLN A 31 -2.90 8.22 32.13
N LYS A 32 -2.52 8.43 33.39
CA LYS A 32 -1.42 7.77 34.09
C LYS A 32 -1.86 6.38 34.58
N SER A 33 -1.02 5.37 34.37
CA SER A 33 -0.88 4.20 35.27
C SER A 33 0.44 3.49 34.94
N SER A 34 1.52 3.71 35.69
CA SER A 34 1.93 2.98 36.91
C SER A 34 2.35 1.51 36.67
N ILE A 35 3.68 1.31 36.65
CA ILE A 35 4.48 0.12 37.00
C ILE A 35 4.35 -1.12 36.08
N LYS A 36 5.42 -1.48 35.33
CA LYS A 36 6.38 -2.57 35.69
C LYS A 36 7.45 -2.83 34.60
N ASN A 37 8.66 -3.11 35.10
CA ASN A 37 9.79 -3.81 34.47
C ASN A 37 10.51 -3.23 33.25
N LYS A 38 11.68 -2.64 33.52
CA LYS A 38 12.80 -2.53 32.56
C LYS A 38 13.42 -3.92 32.37
N ASN A 39 13.22 -4.53 31.21
CA ASN A 39 14.08 -5.59 30.69
C ASN A 39 14.75 -5.07 29.40
N PRO A 40 16.07 -5.28 29.20
CA PRO A 40 16.81 -4.71 28.08
C PRO A 40 16.64 -5.55 26.82
N SER A 41 16.65 -4.89 25.66
CA SER A 41 16.71 -5.46 24.30
C SER A 41 15.38 -5.74 23.59
N GLN A 42 14.43 -4.80 23.63
CA GLN A 42 13.67 -4.50 22.41
C GLN A 42 14.42 -3.41 21.66
N ARG A 43 15.32 -3.83 20.75
CA ARG A 43 15.80 -2.93 19.70
C ARG A 43 14.59 -2.68 18.80
N ASN A 44 13.85 -1.61 19.10
CA ASN A 44 13.07 -0.93 18.08
C ASN A 44 14.03 -0.75 16.89
N PRO A 45 13.68 -1.16 15.66
CA PRO A 45 14.42 -0.72 14.51
C PRO A 45 14.37 0.80 14.58
N GLN A 46 15.45 1.44 15.00
CA GLN A 46 15.63 2.88 14.85
C GLN A 46 15.80 3.09 13.35
N LEU A 47 14.69 2.95 12.61
CA LEU A 47 14.59 3.32 11.23
C LEU A 47 14.70 4.84 11.25
N LYS A 48 15.94 5.34 11.19
CA LYS A 48 16.21 6.76 11.08
C LYS A 48 15.29 7.27 9.97
N PRO A 49 14.44 8.29 10.23
CA PRO A 49 13.50 8.75 9.23
C PRO A 49 14.29 9.12 7.97
N PRO A 50 13.85 8.65 6.79
CA PRO A 50 14.57 8.92 5.55
C PRO A 50 14.70 10.42 5.35
N SER A 51 15.87 10.85 4.86
CA SER A 51 16.10 12.26 4.53
C SER A 51 15.06 12.73 3.50
N LYS A 52 14.64 13.99 3.59
CA LYS A 52 13.72 14.60 2.59
C LYS A 52 14.18 14.38 1.15
N LYS A 53 15.50 14.41 0.91
CA LYS A 53 16.09 14.13 -0.40
C LYS A 53 15.80 12.69 -0.88
N ALA A 54 15.93 11.71 0.02
CA ALA A 54 15.68 10.30 -0.31
C ALA A 54 14.20 10.03 -0.59
N ILE A 55 13.29 10.69 0.15
CA ILE A 55 11.84 10.58 -0.10
C ILE A 55 11.49 11.14 -1.48
N ASN A 56 12.01 12.31 -1.83
CA ASN A 56 11.76 12.92 -3.13
C ASN A 56 12.33 12.09 -4.29
N GLU A 57 13.52 11.50 -4.12
CA GLU A 57 14.10 10.59 -5.11
C GLU A 57 13.23 9.35 -5.29
N ALA A 58 12.83 8.70 -4.20
CA ALA A 58 11.95 7.53 -4.25
C ALA A 58 10.61 7.85 -4.94
N LEU A 59 10.03 9.01 -4.65
CA LEU A 59 8.80 9.48 -5.29
C LEU A 59 9.00 9.73 -6.80
N HIS A 60 10.16 10.29 -7.19
CA HIS A 60 10.50 10.44 -8.60
C HIS A 60 10.59 9.08 -9.31
N GLN A 61 11.19 8.07 -8.67
CA GLN A 61 11.22 6.70 -9.20
C GLN A 61 9.81 6.11 -9.36
N CYS A 62 8.93 6.30 -8.36
CA CYS A 62 7.53 5.87 -8.45
C CYS A 62 6.80 6.51 -9.65
N LEU A 63 7.03 7.81 -9.89
CA LEU A 63 6.48 8.52 -11.04
C LEU A 63 6.97 7.94 -12.36
N GLN A 64 8.27 7.69 -12.50
CA GLN A 64 8.84 7.14 -13.73
C GLN A 64 8.29 5.74 -14.04
N ILE A 65 8.30 4.84 -13.06
CA ILE A 65 7.78 3.47 -13.22
C ILE A 65 6.30 3.48 -13.61
N THR A 66 5.50 4.32 -12.96
CA THR A 66 4.07 4.46 -13.29
C THR A 66 3.90 5.01 -14.72
N ARG A 67 4.68 6.03 -15.11
CA ARG A 67 4.63 6.60 -16.46
C ARG A 67 4.96 5.58 -17.54
N GLU A 68 5.95 4.73 -17.31
CA GLU A 68 6.43 3.73 -18.28
C GLU A 68 5.51 2.51 -18.39
N ARG A 69 4.86 2.10 -17.30
CA ARG A 69 4.12 0.83 -17.22
C ARG A 69 2.61 0.99 -17.10
N ASP A 70 2.14 2.12 -16.62
CA ASP A 70 0.73 2.43 -16.39
C ASP A 70 0.42 3.90 -16.72
N TYR A 71 0.56 4.23 -18.00
CA TYR A 71 0.42 5.60 -18.50
C TYR A 71 -0.97 6.20 -18.22
N THR A 72 -2.03 5.39 -18.28
CA THR A 72 -3.39 5.84 -18.02
C THR A 72 -3.55 6.33 -16.58
N ASN A 73 -3.11 5.53 -15.59
CA ASN A 73 -3.17 5.96 -14.20
C ASN A 73 -2.16 7.06 -13.89
N TYR A 74 -1.04 7.12 -14.62
CA TYR A 74 -0.10 8.24 -14.52
C TYR A 74 -0.78 9.58 -14.85
N VAL A 75 -1.44 9.67 -16.02
CA VAL A 75 -2.13 10.90 -16.44
C VAL A 75 -3.27 11.23 -15.48
N ALA A 76 -4.05 10.23 -15.04
CA ALA A 76 -5.11 10.44 -14.04
C ALA A 76 -4.55 10.98 -12.71
N GLY A 77 -3.40 10.49 -12.27
CA GLY A 77 -2.73 10.94 -11.06
C GLY A 77 -2.26 12.38 -11.12
N LEU A 78 -1.87 12.90 -12.29
CA LEU A 78 -1.47 14.31 -12.45
C LEU A 78 -2.62 15.30 -12.24
N VAL A 79 -3.87 14.87 -12.41
CA VAL A 79 -5.08 15.70 -12.21
C VAL A 79 -5.53 15.72 -10.74
N MET A 80 -5.01 14.81 -9.91
CA MET A 80 -5.35 14.75 -8.49
C MET A 80 -4.70 15.88 -7.68
N PRO A 81 -5.27 16.27 -6.51
CA PRO A 81 -4.68 17.28 -5.63
C PRO A 81 -3.23 16.93 -5.22
N SER A 82 -2.36 17.94 -5.18
CA SER A 82 -0.92 17.77 -4.92
C SER A 82 -0.61 17.11 -3.57
N GLU A 83 -1.52 17.23 -2.61
CA GLU A 83 -1.41 16.66 -1.27
C GLU A 83 -1.48 15.13 -1.29
N ILE A 84 -2.25 14.55 -2.22
CA ILE A 84 -2.48 13.10 -2.31
C ILE A 84 -1.62 12.44 -3.38
N GLN A 85 -1.08 13.20 -4.33
CA GLN A 85 -0.24 12.67 -5.40
C GLN A 85 0.90 11.78 -4.89
N PRO A 86 1.67 12.15 -3.84
CA PRO A 86 2.73 11.29 -3.33
C PRO A 86 2.26 9.90 -2.91
N ALA A 87 1.16 9.83 -2.15
CA ALA A 87 0.61 8.56 -1.70
C ALA A 87 0.03 7.76 -2.88
N LEU A 88 -0.67 8.43 -3.79
CA LEU A 88 -1.25 7.83 -4.98
C LEU A 88 -0.17 7.19 -5.88
N PHE A 89 0.87 7.94 -6.24
CA PHE A 89 1.94 7.42 -7.08
C PHE A 89 2.77 6.33 -6.40
N THR A 90 2.91 6.37 -5.07
CA THR A 90 3.53 5.28 -4.31
C THR A 90 2.72 3.99 -4.47
N LEU A 91 1.39 4.07 -4.31
CA LEU A 91 0.51 2.90 -4.46
C LEU A 91 0.44 2.38 -5.90
N LEU A 92 0.40 3.27 -6.89
CA LEU A 92 0.42 2.88 -8.30
C LEU A 92 1.73 2.20 -8.68
N ALA A 93 2.87 2.76 -8.26
CA ALA A 93 4.17 2.13 -8.50
C ALA A 93 4.28 0.76 -7.82
N PHE A 94 3.75 0.61 -6.61
CA PHE A 94 3.68 -0.68 -5.93
C PHE A 94 2.81 -1.69 -6.71
N ASN A 95 1.66 -1.27 -7.23
CA ASN A 95 0.82 -2.12 -8.07
C ASN A 95 1.53 -2.57 -9.35
N VAL A 96 2.25 -1.66 -10.01
CA VAL A 96 3.07 -1.98 -11.19
C VAL A 96 4.14 -3.01 -10.85
N GLU A 97 4.86 -2.83 -9.74
CA GLU A 97 5.88 -3.77 -9.29
C GLU A 97 5.28 -5.17 -9.05
N LEU A 98 4.15 -5.27 -8.35
CA LEU A 98 3.49 -6.56 -8.14
C LEU A 98 3.07 -7.23 -9.45
N ALA A 99 2.58 -6.47 -10.42
CA ALA A 99 2.24 -6.99 -11.75
C ALA A 99 3.47 -7.53 -12.48
N ILE A 100 4.61 -6.81 -12.42
CA ILE A 100 5.89 -7.24 -13.01
C ILE A 100 6.37 -8.54 -12.35
N VAL A 101 6.38 -8.61 -11.02
CA VAL A 101 6.83 -9.81 -10.31
C VAL A 101 5.94 -11.00 -10.64
N ARG A 102 4.62 -10.79 -10.72
CA ARG A 102 3.67 -11.85 -11.10
C ARG A 102 3.95 -12.38 -12.51
N ASP A 103 4.16 -11.49 -13.48
CA ASP A 103 4.49 -11.89 -14.86
C ASP A 103 5.80 -12.69 -14.91
N GLN A 104 6.82 -12.29 -14.14
CA GLN A 104 8.08 -13.04 -14.01
C GLN A 104 7.89 -14.45 -13.43
N VAL A 105 7.07 -14.60 -12.39
CA VAL A 105 6.77 -15.91 -11.79
C VAL A 105 6.07 -16.83 -12.80
N VAL A 106 5.09 -16.29 -13.54
CA VAL A 106 4.33 -17.07 -14.53
C VAL A 106 5.19 -17.50 -15.70
N ARG A 107 6.02 -16.60 -16.26
CA ARG A 107 6.81 -16.90 -17.46
C ARG A 107 8.00 -17.81 -17.19
N ASN A 108 8.67 -17.62 -16.07
CA ASN A 108 9.99 -18.22 -15.84
C ASN A 108 9.99 -19.29 -14.73
N SER A 109 8.81 -19.66 -14.21
CA SER A 109 8.68 -20.45 -12.95
C SER A 109 9.67 -19.96 -11.88
N GLY A 110 9.86 -18.64 -11.86
CA GLY A 110 11.07 -18.02 -11.32
C GLY A 110 11.02 -17.94 -9.81
N VAL A 111 11.85 -18.75 -9.15
CA VAL A 111 12.04 -18.74 -7.69
C VAL A 111 12.34 -17.32 -7.16
N SER A 112 13.05 -16.49 -7.94
CA SER A 112 13.32 -15.08 -7.60
C SER A 112 12.04 -14.24 -7.45
N GLY A 113 11.05 -14.41 -8.32
CA GLY A 113 9.78 -13.69 -8.22
C GLY A 113 8.97 -14.12 -7.00
N ILE A 114 9.03 -15.40 -6.63
CA ILE A 114 8.39 -15.92 -5.41
C ILE A 114 9.02 -15.27 -4.17
N TYR A 115 10.35 -15.22 -4.08
CA TYR A 115 11.04 -14.55 -2.96
C TYR A 115 10.72 -13.05 -2.89
N ARG A 116 10.58 -12.39 -4.05
CA ARG A 116 10.22 -10.97 -4.11
C ARG A 116 8.77 -10.72 -3.63
N LEU A 117 7.84 -11.62 -3.94
CA LEU A 117 6.48 -11.56 -3.38
C LEU A 117 6.47 -11.86 -1.87
N GLN A 118 7.28 -12.82 -1.43
CA GLN A 118 7.43 -13.14 -0.01
C GLN A 118 8.00 -11.94 0.76
N PHE A 119 9.01 -11.27 0.22
CA PHE A 119 9.55 -10.02 0.75
C PHE A 119 8.45 -8.97 0.94
N TRP A 120 7.61 -8.72 -0.07
CA TRP A 120 6.55 -7.72 0.02
C TRP A 120 5.49 -8.09 1.06
N LYS A 121 5.14 -9.38 1.18
CA LYS A 121 4.25 -9.88 2.22
C LYS A 121 4.84 -9.62 3.62
N ASP A 122 6.08 -10.04 3.84
CA ASP A 122 6.75 -9.89 5.14
C ASP A 122 6.93 -8.43 5.53
N ALA A 123 7.26 -7.56 4.56
CA ALA A 123 7.35 -6.12 4.78
C ALA A 123 6.01 -5.52 5.24
N LEU A 124 4.89 -5.92 4.62
CA LEU A 124 3.55 -5.47 5.02
C LEU A 124 3.16 -6.01 6.40
N ASP A 125 3.43 -7.29 6.67
CA ASP A 125 3.13 -7.91 7.97
C ASP A 125 3.85 -7.18 9.12
N VAL A 126 5.10 -6.75 8.89
CA VAL A 126 5.85 -5.92 9.86
C VAL A 126 5.25 -4.51 9.97
N LEU A 127 4.92 -3.86 8.86
CA LEU A 127 4.34 -2.51 8.85
C LEU A 127 3.00 -2.43 9.57
N TYR A 128 2.15 -3.44 9.43
CA TYR A 128 0.85 -3.54 10.11
C TYR A 128 0.94 -4.15 11.52
N GLY A 129 2.15 -4.46 12.01
CA GLY A 129 2.37 -5.01 13.34
C GLY A 129 1.88 -6.45 13.53
N GLN A 130 1.62 -7.18 12.44
CA GLN A 130 1.22 -8.59 12.46
C GLN A 130 2.42 -9.52 12.71
N ALA A 131 3.63 -9.10 12.31
CA ALA A 131 4.88 -9.79 12.59
C ALA A 131 5.85 -8.92 13.39
N LYS A 132 6.56 -9.53 14.36
CA LYS A 132 7.62 -8.90 15.16
C LYS A 132 8.99 -9.35 14.64
N GLY A 133 9.28 -9.07 13.37
CA GLY A 133 10.56 -9.37 12.72
C GLY A 133 11.28 -8.09 12.27
N PRO A 134 12.58 -8.15 11.96
CA PRO A 134 13.23 -7.08 11.21
C PRO A 134 12.54 -6.94 9.84
N LEU A 135 12.51 -5.72 9.30
CA LEU A 135 12.14 -5.53 7.91
C LEU A 135 13.09 -6.38 7.04
N PRO A 136 12.58 -7.15 6.07
CA PRO A 136 13.39 -7.99 5.21
C PRO A 136 14.35 -7.18 4.32
#